data_AF-A0A6P0XXL1-F1
#
_entry.id   AF-A0A6P0XXL1-F1
#
_cell.length_a   1.000
_cell.length_b   1.000
_cell.length_c   1.000
_cell.angle_alpha   90.00
_cell.angle_beta   90.00
_cell.angle_gamma   90.00
#
_symmetry.space_group_name_H-M   'P 1'
#
loop_
_entity.id
_entity.type
_entity.pdbx_description
1 polymer ?
#
loop_
_entity_poly.entity_id
_entity_poly.type
_entity_poly.pdbx_seq_one_letter_code
_entity_poly.pdbx_strand_id
1 'polypeptide(L)'
;MVQIFGAVGLTGWLSLRNGQQAVNEVTTQLRNEVSTRIQERLKDYLEAPKVIAQINWDAINLGHLNLQDTASLTQQFWRQRFLFDSVNISAIYFGSAQGEFIGLGFQNNNQWQIGRAGKSTKGKFHSIGIDNQGKPTELLEIGKDYDPRIRPWYKNAVEAKKPTWSDIYPDFKE
;
A
#
# COMPACT_ATOMS: atom_id res chain seq x y z
N MET A 1 3.54 -67.54 23.34
CA MET A 1 4.27 -66.34 23.80
C MET A 1 5.00 -65.61 22.67
N VAL A 2 5.94 -66.24 21.95
CA VAL A 2 6.70 -65.58 20.84
C VAL A 2 5.80 -64.96 19.76
N GLN A 3 4.71 -65.63 19.39
CA GLN A 3 3.74 -65.11 18.41
C GLN A 3 3.05 -63.81 18.86
N ILE A 4 2.79 -63.66 20.16
CA ILE A 4 2.16 -62.45 20.73
C ILE A 4 3.17 -61.30 20.75
N PHE A 5 4.42 -61.55 21.16
CA PHE A 5 5.48 -60.54 21.11
C PHE A 5 5.76 -60.07 19.68
N GLY A 6 5.78 -60.99 18.71
CA GLY A 6 5.93 -60.66 17.30
C GLY A 6 4.78 -59.80 16.77
N ALA A 7 3.53 -60.18 17.08
CA ALA A 7 2.35 -59.43 16.66
C ALA A 7 2.31 -58.02 17.30
N VAL A 8 2.56 -57.91 18.61
CA VAL A 8 2.57 -56.61 19.33
C VAL A 8 3.74 -55.73 18.88
N GLY A 9 4.92 -56.30 18.64
CA GLY A 9 6.06 -55.55 18.11
C GLY A 9 5.81 -55.03 16.69
N LEU A 10 5.20 -55.84 15.83
CA LEU A 10 4.85 -55.46 14.46
C LEU A 10 3.75 -54.38 14.44
N THR A 11 2.69 -54.54 15.24
CA THR A 11 1.63 -53.52 15.33
C THR A 11 2.15 -52.23 15.96
N GLY A 12 3.04 -52.31 16.95
CA GLY A 12 3.72 -51.15 17.53
C GLY A 12 4.58 -50.42 16.50
N TRP A 13 5.39 -51.15 15.72
CA TRP A 13 6.22 -50.57 14.66
C TRP A 13 5.38 -49.96 13.52
N LEU A 14 4.32 -50.65 13.07
CA LEU A 14 3.39 -50.14 12.07
C LEU A 14 2.66 -48.88 12.58
N SER A 15 2.24 -48.87 13.84
CA SER A 15 1.61 -47.72 14.49
C SER A 15 2.54 -46.51 14.53
N LEU A 16 3.80 -46.69 14.93
CA LEU A 16 4.81 -45.63 14.94
C LEU A 16 5.12 -45.11 13.53
N ARG A 17 5.24 -46.00 12.54
CA ARG A 17 5.50 -45.62 11.14
C ARG A 17 4.34 -44.83 10.55
N ASN A 18 3.11 -45.31 10.75
CA ASN A 18 1.91 -44.64 10.27
C ASN A 18 1.69 -43.30 10.99
N GLY A 19 1.95 -43.24 12.30
CA GLY A 19 1.90 -42.00 13.08
C GLY A 19 2.90 -40.95 12.59
N GLN A 20 4.15 -41.35 12.33
CA GLN A 20 5.17 -40.44 11.79
C GLN A 20 4.79 -39.91 10.40
N GLN A 21 4.24 -40.76 9.52
CA GLN A 21 3.77 -40.36 8.21
C GLN A 21 2.61 -39.36 8.30
N ALA A 22 1.61 -39.64 9.13
CA ALA A 22 0.47 -38.75 9.33
C ALA A 22 0.90 -37.38 9.89
N VAL A 23 1.80 -37.34 10.88
CA VAL A 23 2.34 -36.09 11.42
C VAL A 23 3.09 -35.29 10.36
N ASN A 24 3.93 -35.94 9.56
CA ASN A 24 4.68 -35.28 8.49
C ASN A 24 3.76 -34.72 7.41
N GLU A 25 2.71 -35.45 7.04
CA GLU A 25 1.73 -35.04 6.05
C GLU A 25 0.94 -33.81 6.53
N VAL A 26 0.39 -33.86 7.75
CA VAL A 26 -0.34 -32.72 8.34
C VAL A 26 0.57 -31.50 8.49
N THR A 27 1.82 -31.68 8.91
CA THR A 27 2.78 -30.56 9.02
C THR A 27 3.07 -29.94 7.65
N THR A 28 3.18 -30.75 6.60
CA THR A 28 3.40 -30.27 5.23
C THR A 28 2.18 -29.53 4.70
N GLN A 29 0.98 -30.09 4.89
CA GLN A 29 -0.28 -29.44 4.51
C GLN A 29 -0.45 -28.10 5.24
N LEU A 30 -0.17 -28.06 6.55
CA LEU A 30 -0.27 -26.83 7.34
C LEU A 30 0.72 -25.75 6.84
N ARG A 31 1.97 -26.12 6.53
CA ARG A 31 2.94 -25.19 5.97
C ARG A 31 2.47 -24.62 4.64
N ASN A 32 1.97 -25.48 3.75
CA ASN A 32 1.45 -25.06 2.45
C ASN A 32 0.25 -24.13 2.61
N GLU A 33 -0.69 -24.45 3.50
CA GLU A 33 -1.85 -23.61 3.80
C GLU A 33 -1.43 -22.23 4.34
N VAL A 34 -0.45 -22.19 5.24
CA VAL A 34 0.09 -20.92 5.75
C VAL A 34 0.73 -20.10 4.62
N SER A 35 1.55 -20.73 3.76
CA SER A 35 2.15 -20.04 2.62
C SER A 35 1.11 -19.53 1.63
N THR A 36 0.09 -20.32 1.30
CA THR A 36 -1.01 -19.90 0.43
C THR A 36 -1.77 -18.72 1.03
N ARG A 37 -2.13 -18.78 2.31
CA ARG A 37 -2.81 -17.66 2.99
C ARG A 37 -1.97 -16.39 3.04
N ILE A 38 -0.65 -16.51 3.20
CA ILE A 38 0.26 -15.36 3.13
C ILE A 38 0.22 -14.75 1.72
N GLN A 39 0.30 -15.57 0.68
CA GLN A 39 0.24 -15.11 -0.72
C GLN A 39 -1.10 -14.44 -1.04
N GLU A 40 -2.22 -15.01 -0.60
CA GLU A 40 -3.55 -14.43 -0.77
C GLU A 40 -3.66 -13.06 -0.09
N ARG A 41 -3.24 -12.96 1.18
CA ARG A 41 -3.25 -11.69 1.90
C ARG A 41 -2.36 -10.63 1.25
N LEU A 42 -1.18 -11.01 0.74
CA LEU A 42 -0.31 -10.11 -0.01
C LEU A 42 -0.95 -9.65 -1.31
N LYS A 43 -1.62 -10.56 -2.03
CA LYS A 43 -2.32 -10.22 -3.26
C LYS A 43 -3.43 -9.21 -2.99
N ASP A 44 -4.27 -9.45 -1.99
CA ASP A 44 -5.36 -8.54 -1.63
C ASP A 44 -4.84 -7.17 -1.19
N TYR A 45 -3.79 -7.17 -0.36
CA TYR A 45 -3.12 -5.95 0.10
C TYR A 45 -2.58 -5.11 -1.06
N LEU A 46 -1.94 -5.75 -2.06
CA LEU A 46 -1.33 -5.07 -3.20
C LEU A 46 -2.32 -4.72 -4.32
N GLU A 47 -3.52 -5.30 -4.32
CA GLU A 47 -4.51 -4.99 -5.36
C GLU A 47 -5.29 -3.71 -5.06
N ALA A 48 -5.56 -3.43 -3.79
CA ALA A 48 -6.36 -2.27 -3.40
C ALA A 48 -5.81 -0.91 -3.88
N PRO A 49 -4.49 -0.60 -3.76
CA PRO A 49 -3.94 0.66 -4.28
C PRO A 49 -4.07 0.79 -5.80
N LYS A 50 -4.00 -0.32 -6.55
CA LYS A 50 -4.19 -0.31 -8.01
C LYS A 50 -5.62 0.05 -8.39
N VAL A 51 -6.60 -0.51 -7.68
CA VAL A 51 -8.03 -0.18 -7.90
C VAL A 51 -8.28 1.30 -7.65
N ILE A 52 -7.70 1.87 -6.59
CA ILE A 52 -7.84 3.31 -6.29
C ILE A 52 -7.19 4.18 -7.38
N ALA A 53 -6.00 3.80 -7.84
CA ALA A 53 -5.33 4.47 -8.94
C ALA A 53 -6.16 4.41 -10.23
N GLN A 54 -6.78 3.26 -10.53
CA GLN A 54 -7.67 3.10 -11.68
C GLN A 54 -8.91 3.99 -11.59
N ILE A 55 -9.56 4.06 -10.42
CA ILE A 55 -10.72 4.94 -10.19
C ILE A 55 -10.34 6.40 -10.46
N ASN A 56 -9.17 6.84 -9.98
CA ASN A 56 -8.69 8.20 -10.21
C ASN A 56 -8.34 8.44 -11.69
N TRP A 57 -7.73 7.47 -12.36
CA TRP A 57 -7.44 7.52 -13.80
C TRP A 57 -8.73 7.68 -14.63
N ASP A 58 -9.76 6.90 -14.31
CA ASP A 58 -11.05 6.97 -15.00
C ASP A 58 -11.74 8.31 -14.74
N ALA A 59 -11.70 8.82 -13.50
CA ALA A 59 -12.23 10.13 -13.16
C ALA A 59 -11.53 11.26 -13.93
N ILE A 60 -10.22 11.15 -14.17
CA ILE A 60 -9.46 12.11 -15.00
C ILE A 60 -9.92 12.02 -16.46
N ASN A 61 -10.00 10.82 -17.03
CA ASN A 61 -10.37 10.62 -18.44
C ASN A 61 -11.81 11.05 -18.73
N LEU A 62 -12.72 10.88 -17.77
CA LEU A 62 -14.10 11.33 -17.86
C LEU A 62 -14.26 12.84 -17.59
N GLY A 63 -13.19 13.54 -17.24
CA GLY A 63 -13.22 14.98 -16.92
C GLY A 63 -13.86 15.31 -15.56
N HIS A 64 -14.11 14.30 -14.72
CA HIS A 64 -14.64 14.48 -13.36
C HIS A 64 -13.56 14.95 -12.38
N LEU A 65 -12.29 14.67 -12.67
CA LEU A 65 -11.15 15.08 -11.84
C LEU A 65 -10.18 15.95 -12.65
N ASN A 66 -10.09 17.23 -12.30
CA ASN A 66 -9.21 18.17 -12.98
C ASN A 66 -7.83 18.22 -12.32
N LEU A 67 -6.79 17.77 -13.04
CA LEU A 67 -5.41 17.75 -12.55
C LEU A 67 -4.80 19.15 -12.30
N GLN A 68 -5.39 20.21 -12.86
CA GLN A 68 -4.96 21.59 -12.64
C GLN A 68 -5.68 22.25 -11.45
N ASP A 69 -6.75 21.62 -10.95
CA ASP A 69 -7.49 22.10 -9.79
C ASP A 69 -7.06 21.35 -8.53
N THR A 70 -6.17 21.98 -7.77
CA THR A 70 -5.69 21.43 -6.50
C THR A 70 -6.79 21.20 -5.47
N ALA A 71 -7.89 21.97 -5.52
CA ALA A 71 -9.01 21.79 -4.60
C ALA A 71 -9.80 20.53 -4.97
N SER A 72 -10.06 20.31 -6.26
CA SER A 72 -10.69 19.09 -6.77
C SER A 72 -9.90 17.83 -6.39
N LEU A 73 -8.57 17.85 -6.59
CA LEU A 73 -7.67 16.75 -6.20
C LEU A 73 -7.69 16.50 -4.69
N THR A 74 -7.58 17.56 -3.88
CA THR A 74 -7.65 17.45 -2.41
C THR A 74 -8.97 16.82 -1.97
N GLN A 75 -10.08 17.27 -2.54
CA GLN A 75 -11.40 16.78 -2.15
C GLN A 75 -11.61 15.33 -2.56
N GLN A 76 -11.13 14.92 -3.74
CA GLN A 76 -11.14 13.52 -4.17
C GLN A 76 -10.35 12.64 -3.19
N PHE A 77 -9.12 13.01 -2.86
CA PHE A 77 -8.29 12.25 -1.91
C PHE A 77 -8.91 12.22 -0.52
N TRP A 78 -9.52 13.33 -0.07
CA TRP A 78 -10.21 13.40 1.21
C TRP A 78 -11.40 12.44 1.28
N ARG A 79 -12.16 12.28 0.19
CA ARG A 79 -13.27 11.31 0.11
C ARG A 79 -12.77 9.87 0.13
N GLN A 80 -11.58 9.62 -0.42
CA GLN A 80 -10.92 8.31 -0.44
C GLN A 80 -10.19 7.97 0.86
N ARG A 81 -10.06 8.91 1.82
CA ARG A 81 -9.28 8.69 3.05
C ARG A 81 -9.72 7.49 3.90
N PHE A 82 -11.00 7.12 3.88
CA PHE A 82 -11.52 5.95 4.61
C PHE A 82 -10.95 4.62 4.07
N LEU A 83 -10.35 4.65 2.89
CA LEU A 83 -9.63 3.51 2.34
C LEU A 83 -8.29 3.29 3.06
N PHE A 84 -7.73 4.29 3.75
CA PHE A 84 -6.42 4.15 4.38
C PHE A 84 -6.47 3.18 5.56
N ASP A 85 -7.52 3.24 6.39
CA ASP A 85 -7.69 2.29 7.50
C ASP A 85 -8.13 0.90 7.01
N SER A 86 -8.91 0.83 5.93
CA SER A 86 -9.45 -0.45 5.43
C SER A 86 -8.49 -1.21 4.53
N VAL A 87 -7.59 -0.52 3.81
CA VAL A 87 -6.61 -1.13 2.89
C VAL A 87 -5.15 -0.69 3.15
N ASN A 88 -4.87 -0.13 4.33
CA ASN A 88 -3.52 0.19 4.84
C ASN A 88 -2.68 1.07 3.89
N ILE A 89 -3.28 2.13 3.36
CA ILE A 89 -2.58 3.12 2.52
C ILE A 89 -2.03 4.22 3.42
N SER A 90 -0.83 4.70 3.13
CA SER A 90 -0.19 5.80 3.89
C SER A 90 -0.44 7.18 3.28
N ALA A 91 -0.56 7.25 1.94
CA ALA A 91 -0.79 8.48 1.20
C ALA A 91 -1.38 8.23 -0.20
N ILE A 92 -2.12 9.21 -0.71
CA ILE A 92 -2.52 9.31 -2.12
C ILE A 92 -2.02 10.66 -2.63
N TYR A 93 -1.34 10.66 -3.78
CA TYR A 93 -0.73 11.86 -4.32
C TYR A 93 -0.60 11.83 -5.84
N PHE A 94 -0.41 13.02 -6.40
CA PHE A 94 -0.20 13.29 -7.81
C PHE A 94 1.03 14.18 -7.99
N GLY A 95 1.81 13.90 -9.02
CA GLY A 95 2.87 14.78 -9.50
C GLY A 95 2.75 15.03 -11.00
N SER A 96 2.92 16.28 -11.41
CA SER A 96 2.85 16.68 -12.81
C SER A 96 4.23 16.73 -13.47
N ALA A 97 4.27 16.69 -14.81
CA ALA A 97 5.49 16.93 -15.58
C ALA A 97 6.07 18.34 -15.39
N GLN A 98 5.24 19.28 -14.93
CA GLN A 98 5.64 20.65 -14.60
C GLN A 98 6.32 20.74 -13.22
N GLY A 99 6.37 19.65 -12.45
CA GLY A 99 6.95 19.62 -11.10
C GLY A 99 5.97 20.03 -10.00
N GLU A 100 4.67 20.10 -10.30
CA GLU A 100 3.64 20.31 -9.27
C GLU A 100 3.43 18.99 -8.52
N PHE A 101 3.27 19.07 -7.21
CA PHE A 101 2.96 17.98 -6.31
C PHE A 101 1.76 18.35 -5.44
N ILE A 102 0.85 17.41 -5.30
CA ILE A 102 -0.22 17.48 -4.32
C ILE A 102 -0.53 16.09 -3.77
N GLY A 103 -0.70 15.98 -2.46
CA GLY A 103 -0.99 14.71 -1.81
C GLY A 103 -1.76 14.88 -0.53
N LEU A 104 -2.41 13.81 -0.11
CA LEU A 104 -3.01 13.65 1.21
C LEU A 104 -2.35 12.45 1.87
N GLY A 105 -1.83 12.65 3.08
CA GLY A 105 -1.19 11.59 3.86
C GLY A 105 -1.56 11.67 5.34
N PHE A 106 -1.62 10.51 5.98
CA PHE A 106 -1.81 10.41 7.43
C PHE A 106 -0.45 10.46 8.12
N GLN A 107 -0.26 11.41 9.03
CA GLN A 107 1.04 11.69 9.64
C GLN A 107 1.18 11.02 11.02
N ASN A 108 2.42 10.89 11.50
CA ASN A 108 2.74 10.28 12.79
C ASN A 108 2.08 10.95 14.01
N ASN A 109 1.63 12.20 13.87
CA ASN A 109 0.86 12.91 14.89
C ASN A 109 -0.65 12.61 14.84
N ASN A 110 -1.06 11.56 14.13
CA ASN A 110 -2.44 11.15 13.89
C ASN A 110 -3.31 12.23 13.24
N GLN A 111 -2.72 13.08 12.40
CA GLN A 111 -3.43 14.11 11.65
C GLN A 111 -3.28 13.87 10.15
N TRP A 112 -4.37 14.14 9.43
CA TRP A 112 -4.32 14.26 7.98
C TRP A 112 -3.66 15.58 7.58
N GLN A 113 -2.78 15.53 6.60
CA GLN A 113 -2.13 16.74 6.08
C GLN A 113 -2.07 16.69 4.57
N ILE A 114 -2.23 17.87 3.96
CA ILE A 114 -2.02 18.08 2.53
C ILE A 114 -0.55 18.39 2.32
N GLY A 115 0.12 17.59 1.49
CA GLY A 115 1.43 17.93 0.96
C GLY A 115 1.29 18.71 -0.34
N ARG A 116 1.99 19.83 -0.49
CA ARG A 116 2.00 20.62 -1.72
C ARG A 116 3.40 21.11 -2.07
N ALA A 117 3.81 20.96 -3.32
CA ALA A 117 5.03 21.59 -3.83
C ALA A 117 4.84 22.02 -5.29
N GLY A 118 5.56 23.04 -5.73
CA GLY A 118 5.49 23.52 -7.11
C GLY A 118 5.70 25.03 -7.20
N LYS A 119 5.13 25.65 -8.22
CA LYS A 119 5.29 27.08 -8.49
C LYS A 119 4.79 27.96 -7.34
N SER A 120 3.62 27.63 -6.76
CA SER A 120 3.03 28.43 -5.68
C SER A 120 3.83 28.37 -4.37
N THR A 121 4.60 27.30 -4.16
CA THR A 121 5.44 27.11 -2.97
C THR A 121 6.92 27.41 -3.23
N LYS A 122 7.25 27.96 -4.41
CA LYS A 122 8.63 28.20 -4.87
C LYS A 122 9.50 26.93 -4.78
N GLY A 123 8.91 25.77 -5.05
CA GLY A 123 9.58 24.47 -5.01
C GLY A 123 9.75 23.86 -3.62
N LYS A 124 9.38 24.57 -2.54
CA LYS A 124 9.43 24.02 -1.18
C LYS A 124 8.23 23.10 -0.93
N PHE A 125 8.43 22.04 -0.14
CA PHE A 125 7.34 21.20 0.34
C PHE A 125 6.56 21.93 1.43
N HIS A 126 5.28 22.20 1.22
CA HIS A 126 4.38 22.76 2.21
C HIS A 126 3.51 21.65 2.79
N SER A 127 3.46 21.56 4.12
CA SER A 127 2.51 20.73 4.84
C SER A 127 1.37 21.62 5.34
N ILE A 128 0.15 21.33 4.94
CA ILE A 128 -1.02 22.17 5.20
C ILE A 128 -2.06 21.35 5.96
N GLY A 129 -2.70 21.95 6.95
CA GLY A 129 -3.80 21.34 7.69
C GLY A 129 -5.04 21.14 6.81
N ILE A 130 -5.93 20.26 7.25
CA ILE A 130 -7.18 19.97 6.55
C ILE A 130 -8.32 19.81 7.55
N ASP A 131 -9.47 20.42 7.25
CA ASP A 131 -10.65 20.35 8.11
C ASP A 131 -11.50 19.09 7.84
N ASN A 132 -12.55 18.90 8.64
CA ASN A 132 -13.48 17.77 8.51
C ASN A 132 -14.26 17.75 7.18
N GLN A 133 -14.31 18.86 6.45
CA GLN A 133 -14.94 18.98 5.14
C GLN A 133 -13.95 18.68 3.99
N GLY A 134 -12.67 18.48 4.29
CA GLY A 134 -11.62 18.26 3.31
C GLY A 134 -11.08 19.55 2.70
N LYS A 135 -11.23 20.69 3.39
CA LYS A 135 -10.72 21.98 2.93
C LYS A 135 -9.37 22.28 3.61
N PRO A 136 -8.40 22.85 2.87
CA PRO A 136 -7.14 23.29 3.45
C PRO A 136 -7.36 24.34 4.54
N THR A 137 -6.58 24.28 5.62
CA THR A 137 -6.59 25.26 6.71
C THR A 137 -5.26 26.03 6.77
N GLU A 138 -4.57 26.04 7.90
CA GLU A 138 -3.30 26.70 8.11
C GLU A 138 -2.11 25.95 7.50
N LEU A 139 -1.06 26.70 7.16
CA LEU A 139 0.25 26.14 6.82
C LEU A 139 0.90 25.66 8.11
N LEU A 140 1.17 24.36 8.20
CA LEU A 140 1.75 23.71 9.37
C LEU A 140 3.28 23.71 9.32
N GLU A 141 3.85 23.47 8.13
CA GLU A 141 5.29 23.31 7.96
C GLU A 141 5.74 23.71 6.55
N ILE A 142 6.96 24.27 6.46
CA ILE A 142 7.69 24.46 5.20
C ILE A 142 8.96 23.59 5.25
N GLY A 143 8.97 22.54 4.45
CA GLY A 143 10.10 21.63 4.28
C GLY A 143 11.12 22.08 3.23
N LYS A 144 11.97 21.13 2.84
CA LYS A 144 13.03 21.34 1.83
C LYS A 144 12.45 21.44 0.41
N ASP A 145 13.32 21.68 -0.57
CA ASP A 145 12.95 21.63 -1.98
C ASP A 145 12.45 20.22 -2.34
N TYR A 146 11.31 20.17 -3.02
CA TYR A 146 10.67 18.94 -3.43
C TYR A 146 10.37 18.99 -4.93
N ASP A 147 10.83 17.97 -5.64
CA ASP A 147 10.50 17.76 -7.04
C ASP A 147 9.96 16.32 -7.19
N PRO A 148 8.69 16.12 -7.57
CA PRO A 148 8.14 14.78 -7.77
C PRO A 148 8.88 14.02 -8.88
N ARG A 149 9.46 14.72 -9.87
CA ARG A 149 9.98 14.12 -11.10
C ARG A 149 11.26 13.30 -10.90
N ILE A 150 11.99 13.58 -9.83
CA ILE A 150 13.19 12.83 -9.45
C ILE A 150 12.88 11.65 -8.53
N ARG A 151 11.63 11.49 -8.08
CA ARG A 151 11.25 10.44 -7.13
C ARG A 151 11.09 9.10 -7.85
N PRO A 152 11.44 7.96 -7.21
CA PRO A 152 11.34 6.64 -7.83
C PRO A 152 9.94 6.31 -8.35
N TRP A 153 8.89 6.61 -7.58
CA TRP A 153 7.50 6.39 -8.00
C TRP A 153 7.15 7.12 -9.31
N TYR A 154 7.65 8.34 -9.50
CA TYR A 154 7.38 9.13 -10.70
C TYR A 154 8.15 8.58 -11.89
N LYS A 155 9.46 8.40 -11.73
CA LYS A 155 10.34 7.89 -12.79
C LYS A 155 9.85 6.54 -13.31
N ASN A 156 9.56 5.60 -12.40
CA ASN A 156 9.16 4.26 -12.76
C ASN A 156 7.81 4.26 -13.49
N ALA A 157 6.85 5.08 -13.05
CA ALA A 157 5.56 5.21 -13.73
C ALA A 157 5.69 5.79 -15.15
N VAL A 158 6.53 6.83 -15.33
CA VAL A 158 6.78 7.45 -16.64
C VAL A 158 7.50 6.48 -17.58
N GLU A 159 8.48 5.73 -17.08
CA GLU A 159 9.22 4.73 -17.85
C GLU A 159 8.34 3.55 -18.25
N ALA A 160 7.56 3.01 -17.32
CA ALA A 160 6.71 1.85 -17.55
C ALA A 160 5.49 2.13 -18.44
N LYS A 161 5.00 3.38 -18.45
CA LYS A 161 3.78 3.82 -19.17
C LYS A 161 2.52 3.01 -18.84
N LYS A 162 2.51 2.37 -17.68
CA LYS A 162 1.42 1.56 -17.14
C LYS A 162 1.50 1.60 -15.62
N PRO A 163 0.42 1.25 -14.90
CA PRO A 163 0.47 1.11 -13.44
C PRO A 163 1.61 0.18 -13.03
N THR A 164 2.48 0.67 -12.15
CA THR A 164 3.68 -0.06 -11.70
C THR A 164 4.02 0.28 -10.26
N TRP A 165 4.76 -0.61 -9.63
CA TRP A 165 5.42 -0.35 -8.35
C TRP A 165 6.76 0.33 -8.59
N SER A 166 7.18 1.15 -7.63
CA SER A 166 8.57 1.54 -7.51
C SER A 166 9.35 0.51 -6.70
N ASP A 167 10.68 0.61 -6.73
CA ASP A 167 11.51 0.03 -5.67
C ASP A 167 11.16 0.66 -4.31
N ILE A 168 11.59 0.03 -3.23
CA ILE A 168 11.46 0.60 -1.88
C ILE A 168 12.39 1.81 -1.77
N TYR A 169 11.87 2.94 -1.28
CA TYR A 169 12.63 4.17 -1.09
C TYR A 169 12.18 4.90 0.19
N PRO A 170 13.05 5.72 0.83
CA PRO A 170 12.67 6.53 1.99
C PRO A 170 11.65 7.60 1.61
N ASP A 171 10.58 7.74 2.41
CA ASP A 171 9.63 8.82 2.19
C ASP A 171 10.32 10.18 2.35
N PHE A 172 9.79 11.23 1.73
CA PHE A 172 10.45 12.54 1.72
C PHE A 172 10.55 13.20 3.10
N LYS A 173 9.64 12.85 4.01
CA LYS A 173 9.65 13.35 5.39
C LYS A 173 10.47 12.50 6.37
N GLU A 174 11.01 11.36 5.91
CA GLU A 174 11.89 10.47 6.68
C GLU A 174 13.37 10.76 6.37
#